data_AF-A0A6V7X1X3-F1
#
_entry.id   AF-A0A6V7X1X3-F1
#
_cell.length_a   1.000
_cell.length_b   1.000
_cell.length_c   1.000
_cell.angle_alpha   90.00
_cell.angle_beta   90.00
_cell.angle_gamma   90.00
#
_symmetry.space_group_name_H-M   'P 1'
#
loop_
_entity.id
_entity.type
_entity.pdbx_description
1 polymer ?
#
loop_
_entity_poly.entity_id
_entity_poly.type
_entity_poly.pdbx_seq_one_letter_code
_entity_poly.pdbx_strand_id
1 'polypeptide(L)'
;MDIQNFDVSDEWDKNNRLREITKQNRTIIAENEDLRFSLEKSEKKLSTLSKEYDKLAVELTNARNGYQSQTESLSSFREEIQRKAENSSKNAQISDRELNILREEYRTIKSAYDKIIARSLQEENNEKKTLDELSRLRSELQQINSDSESERNQFKQKINKLKLQNEQLEKEKNYFDNNKIKNNYLIENEKKQIEKQNININDNDDEEEEEENNNKLTTKKPTTKPKENTLLDKLFSDVLSIVEKDVKLIGNKNKIINNVNENENNFSWQKMYEDVYEELEKVRAILLAEHELNNRLREELKQKKIENEDLQAKYENKLKELESELNRRNIQTSGIERALQSIANGNQILNNNLIYKNLENTNNFQQIEPTELSFTVSKLILTENCLKFAESQNPAVFVAIEFFDFELQTSQLVNGPEVDLNFTSIFELTISDLFIHYLQTDGMNIELYIVQNEINYKLCSQATIPLKKLLSIKTQTNLEVK
;
A
#
# COMPACT_ATOMS: atom_id res chain seq x y z
N MET A 1 -104.34 -8.12 -130.31
CA MET A 1 -103.17 -9.03 -130.24
C MET A 1 -101.96 -8.13 -130.19
N ASP A 2 -101.55 -7.74 -128.98
CA ASP A 2 -100.38 -6.91 -128.75
C ASP A 2 -99.22 -7.83 -128.41
N ILE A 3 -98.24 -7.90 -129.31
CA ILE A 3 -96.96 -8.56 -129.05
C ILE A 3 -95.97 -7.43 -128.79
N GLN A 4 -95.61 -7.25 -127.53
CA GLN A 4 -94.57 -6.32 -127.10
C GLN A 4 -93.21 -6.81 -127.63
N ASN A 5 -92.56 -5.97 -128.43
CA ASN A 5 -91.15 -6.13 -128.79
C ASN A 5 -90.30 -5.93 -127.54
N PHE A 6 -89.64 -7.00 -127.11
CA PHE A 6 -88.67 -7.02 -126.00
C PHE A 6 -87.34 -6.42 -126.49
N ASP A 7 -86.91 -5.34 -125.84
CA ASP A 7 -85.71 -4.57 -126.20
C ASP A 7 -84.45 -5.22 -125.62
N VAL A 8 -83.85 -6.13 -126.40
CA VAL A 8 -82.67 -6.94 -126.02
C VAL A 8 -81.39 -6.08 -125.84
N SER A 9 -81.37 -4.84 -126.36
CA SER A 9 -80.21 -3.95 -126.27
C SER A 9 -80.02 -3.37 -124.87
N ASP A 10 -81.11 -3.04 -124.19
CA ASP A 10 -81.09 -2.43 -122.86
C ASP A 10 -80.67 -3.43 -121.76
N GLU A 11 -80.91 -4.72 -122.01
CA GLU A 11 -80.51 -5.83 -121.12
C GLU A 11 -79.00 -6.13 -121.22
N TRP A 12 -78.42 -5.98 -122.42
CA TRP A 12 -76.98 -6.15 -122.64
C TRP A 12 -76.15 -5.05 -121.96
N ASP A 13 -76.57 -3.79 -122.07
CA ASP A 13 -75.92 -2.65 -121.41
C ASP A 13 -76.03 -2.71 -119.88
N LYS A 14 -77.19 -3.14 -119.35
CA LYS A 14 -77.37 -3.43 -117.93
C LYS A 14 -76.43 -4.53 -117.43
N ASN A 15 -76.28 -5.61 -118.20
CA ASN A 15 -75.39 -6.72 -117.85
C ASN A 15 -73.91 -6.31 -117.90
N ASN A 16 -73.53 -5.46 -118.86
CA ASN A 16 -72.16 -4.95 -118.98
C ASN A 16 -71.82 -3.98 -117.83
N ARG A 17 -72.74 -3.07 -117.45
CA ARG A 17 -72.62 -2.24 -116.24
C ARG A 17 -72.55 -3.07 -114.97
N LEU A 18 -73.34 -4.14 -114.87
CA LEU A 18 -73.32 -5.05 -113.73
C LEU A 18 -71.95 -5.75 -113.61
N ARG A 19 -71.33 -6.13 -114.74
CA ARG A 19 -69.97 -6.70 -114.75
C ARG A 19 -68.91 -5.67 -114.33
N GLU A 20 -69.00 -4.44 -114.78
CA GLU A 20 -68.10 -3.36 -114.34
C GLU A 20 -68.24 -3.07 -112.85
N ILE A 21 -69.47 -2.94 -112.34
CA ILE A 21 -69.74 -2.77 -110.91
C ILE A 21 -69.22 -3.97 -110.12
N THR A 22 -69.39 -5.20 -110.61
CA THR A 22 -68.86 -6.40 -109.96
C THR A 22 -67.33 -6.38 -109.92
N LYS A 23 -66.67 -5.91 -110.97
CA LYS A 23 -65.22 -5.76 -111.02
C LYS A 23 -64.73 -4.69 -110.04
N GLN A 24 -65.40 -3.54 -109.99
CA GLN A 24 -65.12 -2.46 -109.03
C GLN A 24 -65.36 -2.91 -107.59
N ASN A 25 -66.42 -3.65 -107.32
CA ASN A 25 -66.69 -4.20 -105.99
C ASN A 25 -65.60 -5.20 -105.58
N ARG A 26 -65.12 -6.05 -106.50
CA ARG A 26 -64.00 -6.96 -106.23
C ARG A 26 -62.70 -6.22 -105.92
N THR A 27 -62.39 -5.14 -106.65
CA THR A 27 -61.20 -4.32 -106.35
C THR A 27 -61.33 -3.60 -105.01
N ILE A 28 -62.51 -3.04 -104.70
CA ILE A 28 -62.76 -2.39 -103.41
C ILE A 28 -62.68 -3.40 -102.25
N ILE A 29 -63.18 -4.63 -102.43
CA ILE A 29 -63.06 -5.68 -101.42
C ILE A 29 -61.59 -6.03 -101.17
N ALA A 30 -60.80 -6.22 -102.24
CA ALA A 30 -59.37 -6.50 -102.11
C ALA A 30 -58.61 -5.34 -101.42
N GLU A 31 -58.88 -4.09 -101.79
CA GLU A 31 -58.29 -2.92 -101.15
C GLU A 31 -58.67 -2.82 -99.66
N ASN A 32 -59.92 -3.13 -99.32
CA ASN A 32 -60.37 -3.16 -97.92
C ASN A 32 -59.73 -4.31 -97.12
N GLU A 33 -59.49 -5.46 -97.74
CA GLU A 33 -58.76 -6.57 -97.12
C GLU A 33 -57.30 -6.20 -96.84
N ASP A 34 -56.62 -5.56 -97.79
CA ASP A 34 -55.25 -5.07 -97.62
C ASP A 34 -55.15 -3.98 -96.53
N LEU A 35 -56.10 -3.04 -96.49
CA LEU A 35 -56.17 -2.01 -95.45
C LEU A 35 -56.42 -2.62 -94.07
N ARG A 36 -57.30 -3.63 -93.97
CA ARG A 36 -57.54 -4.36 -92.71
C ARG A 36 -56.29 -5.07 -92.23
N PHE A 37 -55.56 -5.73 -93.13
CA PHE A 37 -54.30 -6.40 -92.79
C PHE A 37 -53.23 -5.40 -92.32
N SER A 38 -53.14 -4.23 -92.97
CA SER A 38 -52.23 -3.15 -92.55
C SER A 38 -52.61 -2.58 -91.18
N LEU A 39 -53.91 -2.37 -90.93
CA LEU A 39 -54.43 -1.91 -89.64
C LEU A 39 -54.12 -2.91 -88.53
N GLU A 40 -54.42 -4.20 -88.72
CA GLU A 40 -54.14 -5.25 -87.73
C GLU A 40 -52.63 -5.35 -87.42
N LYS A 41 -51.78 -5.19 -88.43
CA LYS A 41 -50.32 -5.14 -88.26
C LYS A 41 -49.88 -3.92 -87.43
N SER A 42 -50.52 -2.76 -87.62
CA SER A 42 -50.24 -1.55 -86.85
C SER A 42 -50.72 -1.67 -85.40
N GLU A 43 -51.88 -2.27 -85.16
CA GLU A 43 -52.43 -2.51 -83.82
C GLU A 43 -51.55 -3.49 -83.03
N LYS A 44 -51.07 -4.55 -83.67
CA LYS A 44 -50.09 -5.47 -83.05
C LYS A 44 -48.81 -4.75 -82.63
N LYS A 45 -48.28 -3.88 -83.50
CA LYS A 45 -47.10 -3.05 -83.17
C LYS A 45 -47.36 -2.08 -82.03
N LEU A 46 -48.53 -1.46 -81.97
CA LEU A 46 -48.91 -0.55 -80.90
C LEU A 46 -49.05 -1.31 -79.57
N SER A 47 -49.64 -2.51 -79.60
CA SER A 47 -49.74 -3.38 -78.42
C SER A 47 -48.38 -3.84 -77.90
N THR A 48 -47.44 -4.19 -78.79
CA THR A 48 -46.07 -4.53 -78.38
C THR A 48 -45.36 -3.31 -77.78
N LEU A 49 -45.49 -2.14 -78.39
CA LEU A 49 -44.86 -0.92 -77.91
C LEU A 49 -45.43 -0.46 -76.55
N SER A 50 -46.74 -0.59 -76.35
CA SER A 50 -47.38 -0.32 -75.06
C SER A 50 -46.83 -1.22 -73.95
N LYS A 51 -46.66 -2.52 -74.22
CA LYS A 51 -46.07 -3.46 -73.26
C LYS A 51 -44.61 -3.14 -72.95
N GLU A 52 -43.85 -2.68 -73.93
CA GLU A 52 -42.47 -2.22 -73.73
C GLU A 52 -42.40 -0.94 -72.89
N TYR A 53 -43.31 0.00 -73.13
CA TYR A 53 -43.44 1.21 -72.33
C TYR A 53 -43.77 0.91 -70.86
N ASP A 54 -44.73 0.02 -70.61
CA ASP A 54 -45.13 -0.37 -69.25
C ASP A 54 -43.96 -1.06 -68.50
N LYS A 55 -43.21 -1.93 -69.20
CA LYS A 55 -42.00 -2.55 -68.64
C LYS A 55 -40.95 -1.50 -68.27
N LEU A 56 -40.69 -0.55 -69.17
CA LEU A 56 -39.71 0.50 -68.93
C LEU A 56 -40.14 1.43 -67.78
N ALA A 57 -41.44 1.72 -67.66
CA ALA A 57 -41.97 2.51 -66.56
C ALA A 57 -41.75 1.80 -65.20
N VAL A 58 -41.99 0.48 -65.13
CA VAL A 58 -41.72 -0.31 -63.93
C VAL A 58 -40.23 -0.33 -63.60
N GLU A 59 -39.36 -0.55 -64.59
CA GLU A 59 -37.91 -0.51 -64.40
C GLU A 59 -37.42 0.85 -63.87
N LEU A 60 -37.94 1.96 -64.41
CA LEU A 60 -37.64 3.30 -63.92
C LEU A 60 -38.09 3.53 -62.47
N THR A 61 -39.29 3.04 -62.10
CA THR A 61 -39.77 3.15 -60.71
C THR A 61 -38.90 2.33 -59.75
N ASN A 62 -38.51 1.12 -60.14
CA ASN A 62 -37.64 0.27 -59.34
C ASN A 62 -36.24 0.87 -59.19
N ALA A 63 -35.67 1.41 -60.26
CA ALA A 63 -34.39 2.11 -60.22
C ALA A 63 -34.47 3.34 -59.28
N ARG A 64 -35.53 4.14 -59.38
CA ARG A 64 -35.75 5.31 -58.51
C ARG A 64 -35.86 4.93 -57.04
N ASN A 65 -36.62 3.89 -56.71
CA ASN A 65 -36.74 3.39 -55.35
C ASN A 65 -35.39 2.87 -54.84
N GLY A 66 -34.63 2.15 -55.68
CA GLY A 66 -33.28 1.68 -55.35
C GLY A 66 -32.32 2.84 -55.03
N TYR A 67 -32.32 3.90 -55.84
CA TYR A 67 -31.53 5.10 -55.56
C TYR A 67 -31.95 5.78 -54.26
N GLN A 68 -33.25 5.89 -53.99
CA GLN A 68 -33.74 6.52 -52.77
C GLN A 68 -33.31 5.74 -51.51
N SER A 69 -33.45 4.42 -51.51
CA SER A 69 -32.97 3.58 -50.42
C SER A 69 -31.45 3.68 -50.24
N GLN A 70 -30.68 3.77 -51.32
CA GLN A 70 -29.24 4.03 -51.21
C GLN A 70 -28.93 5.40 -50.61
N THR A 71 -29.67 6.45 -50.98
CA THR A 71 -29.47 7.79 -50.39
C THR A 71 -29.82 7.84 -48.91
N GLU A 72 -30.87 7.13 -48.47
CA GLU A 72 -31.24 7.04 -47.06
C GLU A 72 -30.17 6.30 -46.25
N SER A 73 -29.66 5.17 -46.76
CA SER A 73 -28.56 4.43 -46.14
C SER A 73 -27.27 5.24 -46.06
N LEU A 74 -26.94 6.04 -47.09
CA LEU A 74 -25.79 6.93 -47.05
C LEU A 74 -25.97 8.08 -46.04
N SER A 75 -27.19 8.59 -45.89
CA SER A 75 -27.51 9.61 -44.89
C SER A 75 -27.36 9.07 -43.47
N SER A 76 -27.92 7.89 -43.19
CA SER A 76 -27.80 7.26 -41.87
C SER A 76 -26.35 6.93 -41.53
N PHE A 77 -25.59 6.41 -42.51
CA PHE A 77 -24.16 6.13 -42.33
C PHE A 77 -23.35 7.40 -42.07
N ARG A 78 -23.68 8.51 -42.76
CA ARG A 78 -23.05 9.82 -42.52
C ARG A 78 -23.34 10.34 -41.12
N GLU A 79 -24.58 10.23 -40.64
CA GLU A 79 -24.94 10.61 -39.27
C GLU A 79 -24.19 9.77 -38.23
N GLU A 80 -24.03 8.48 -38.47
CA GLU A 80 -23.29 7.59 -37.58
C GLU A 80 -21.80 7.94 -37.51
N ILE A 81 -21.17 8.22 -38.67
CA ILE A 81 -19.78 8.72 -38.72
C ILE A 81 -19.67 10.02 -37.91
N GLN A 82 -20.61 10.94 -38.07
CA GLN A 82 -20.57 12.21 -37.36
C GLN A 82 -20.72 12.03 -35.84
N ARG A 83 -21.65 11.19 -35.40
CA ARG A 83 -21.79 10.82 -33.97
C ARG A 83 -20.52 10.17 -33.43
N LYS A 84 -19.90 9.28 -34.20
CA LYS A 84 -18.64 8.63 -33.81
C LYS A 84 -17.51 9.64 -33.69
N ALA A 85 -17.39 10.58 -34.64
CA ALA A 85 -16.39 11.66 -34.58
C ALA A 85 -16.61 12.59 -33.39
N GLU A 86 -17.86 12.99 -33.10
CA GLU A 86 -18.20 13.80 -31.93
C GLU A 86 -17.90 13.07 -30.61
N ASN A 87 -18.21 11.77 -30.53
CA ASN A 87 -17.88 10.96 -29.36
C ASN A 87 -16.37 10.80 -29.17
N SER A 88 -15.62 10.53 -30.24
CA SER A 88 -14.15 10.51 -30.18
C SER A 88 -13.57 11.85 -29.74
N SER A 89 -14.13 12.97 -30.19
CA SER A 89 -13.72 14.32 -29.74
C SER A 89 -14.00 14.56 -28.27
N LYS A 90 -15.19 14.17 -27.78
CA LYS A 90 -15.54 14.25 -26.34
C LYS A 90 -14.61 13.39 -25.49
N ASN A 91 -14.35 12.15 -25.91
CA ASN A 91 -13.44 11.25 -25.20
C ASN A 91 -12.02 11.83 -25.15
N ALA A 92 -11.50 12.38 -26.25
CA ALA A 92 -10.20 13.05 -26.26
C ALA A 92 -10.15 14.24 -25.27
N GLN A 93 -11.21 15.06 -25.21
CA GLN A 93 -11.29 16.16 -24.23
C GLN A 93 -11.34 15.68 -22.78
N ILE A 94 -12.00 14.54 -22.52
CA ILE A 94 -12.04 13.94 -21.18
C ILE A 94 -10.64 13.44 -20.79
N SER A 95 -9.97 12.70 -21.67
CA SER A 95 -8.60 12.25 -21.43
C SER A 95 -7.62 13.40 -21.23
N ASP A 96 -7.76 14.51 -21.98
CA ASP A 96 -6.94 15.71 -21.79
C ASP A 96 -7.18 16.37 -20.41
N ARG A 97 -8.43 16.38 -19.91
CA ARG A 97 -8.73 16.86 -18.56
C ARG A 97 -8.12 15.96 -17.49
N GLU A 98 -8.25 14.65 -17.63
CA GLU A 98 -7.65 13.67 -16.71
C GLU A 98 -6.13 13.79 -16.68
N LEU A 99 -5.48 13.94 -17.84
CA LEU A 99 -4.04 14.19 -17.94
C LEU A 99 -3.62 15.51 -17.26
N ASN A 100 -4.44 16.55 -17.36
CA ASN A 100 -4.15 17.81 -16.66
C ASN A 100 -4.28 17.67 -15.14
N ILE A 101 -5.29 16.95 -14.64
CA ILE A 101 -5.42 16.65 -13.20
C ILE A 101 -4.19 15.89 -12.73
N LEU A 102 -3.78 14.84 -13.46
CA LEU A 102 -2.61 14.04 -13.11
C LEU A 102 -1.31 14.87 -13.12
N ARG A 103 -1.18 15.83 -14.04
CA ARG A 103 -0.04 16.78 -14.06
C ARG A 103 -0.05 17.72 -12.86
N GLU A 104 -1.21 18.19 -12.42
CA GLU A 104 -1.33 19.01 -11.21
C GLU A 104 -1.01 18.19 -9.95
N GLU A 105 -1.54 16.98 -9.83
CA GLU A 105 -1.20 16.05 -8.74
C GLU A 105 0.30 15.78 -8.70
N TYR A 106 0.92 15.49 -9.85
CA TYR A 106 2.37 15.32 -9.94
C TYR A 106 3.14 16.57 -9.49
N ARG A 107 2.68 17.78 -9.85
CA ARG A 107 3.30 19.03 -9.38
C ARG A 107 3.17 19.20 -7.87
N THR A 108 2.01 18.89 -7.29
CA THR A 108 1.82 19.00 -5.83
C THR A 108 2.69 18.00 -5.07
N ILE A 109 2.76 16.75 -5.53
CA ILE A 109 3.61 15.69 -4.96
C ILE A 109 5.08 16.09 -5.07
N LYS A 110 5.51 16.56 -6.24
CA LYS A 110 6.88 17.04 -6.44
C LYS A 110 7.22 18.19 -5.50
N SER A 111 6.34 19.18 -5.35
CA SER A 111 6.54 20.28 -4.41
C SER A 111 6.59 19.80 -2.95
N ALA A 112 5.78 18.81 -2.58
CA ALA A 112 5.84 18.20 -1.25
C ALA A 112 7.17 17.46 -1.03
N TYR A 113 7.64 16.72 -2.03
CA TYR A 113 8.92 16.02 -1.98
C TYR A 113 10.11 17.00 -1.88
N ASP A 114 10.12 18.05 -2.68
CA ASP A 114 11.14 19.11 -2.63
C ASP A 114 11.15 19.81 -1.26
N LYS A 115 9.98 20.02 -0.64
CA LYS A 115 9.88 20.57 0.72
C LYS A 115 10.46 19.63 1.78
N ILE A 116 10.23 18.33 1.66
CA ILE A 116 10.80 17.33 2.57
C ILE A 116 12.32 17.33 2.45
N ILE A 117 12.86 17.31 1.23
CA ILE A 117 14.31 17.38 1.00
C ILE A 117 14.89 18.66 1.61
N ALA A 118 14.26 19.81 1.38
CA ALA A 118 14.71 21.08 1.94
C ALA A 118 14.70 21.05 3.48
N ARG A 119 13.68 20.44 4.09
CA ARG A 119 13.60 20.28 5.55
C ARG A 119 14.69 19.36 6.08
N SER A 120 14.95 18.21 5.45
CA SER A 120 16.02 17.29 5.84
C SER A 120 17.40 17.95 5.75
N LEU A 121 17.66 18.72 4.69
CA LEU A 121 18.92 19.48 4.55
C LEU A 121 19.06 20.58 5.62
N GLN A 122 17.96 21.22 6.02
CA GLN A 122 17.98 22.20 7.12
C GLN A 122 18.23 21.53 8.47
N GLU A 123 17.60 20.38 8.74
CA GLU A 123 17.82 19.59 9.96
C GLU A 123 19.28 19.13 10.04
N GLU A 124 19.86 18.58 8.96
CA GLU A 124 21.28 18.18 8.92
C GLU A 124 22.23 19.36 9.18
N ASN A 125 21.94 20.54 8.61
CA ASN A 125 22.75 21.74 8.85
C ASN A 125 22.64 22.24 10.29
N ASN A 126 21.46 22.13 10.91
CA ASN A 126 21.29 22.49 12.32
C ASN A 126 22.03 21.50 13.23
N GLU A 127 21.96 20.20 12.94
CA GLU A 127 22.73 19.18 13.66
C GLU A 127 24.24 19.43 13.57
N LYS A 128 24.77 19.74 12.38
CA LYS A 128 26.18 20.11 12.20
C LYS A 128 26.57 21.32 13.05
N LYS A 129 25.74 22.37 13.08
CA LYS A 129 25.99 23.54 13.94
C LYS A 129 26.04 23.16 15.43
N THR A 130 25.09 22.34 15.89
CA THR A 130 25.10 21.88 17.29
C THR A 130 26.31 21.01 17.61
N LEU A 131 26.77 20.19 16.65
CA LEU A 131 27.96 19.36 16.79
C LEU A 131 29.24 20.20 16.86
N ASP A 132 29.33 21.26 16.05
CA ASP A 132 30.45 22.21 16.08
C ASP A 132 30.48 22.98 17.42
N GLU A 133 29.33 23.42 17.92
CA GLU A 133 29.20 24.06 19.24
C GLU A 133 29.57 23.10 20.38
N LEU A 134 29.11 21.85 20.35
CA LEU A 134 29.48 20.83 21.32
C LEU A 134 30.98 20.52 21.27
N SER A 135 31.58 20.47 20.08
CA SER A 135 33.01 20.25 19.91
C SER A 135 33.81 21.42 20.52
N ARG A 136 33.36 22.65 20.32
CA ARG A 136 33.97 23.85 20.93
C ARG A 136 33.87 23.82 22.46
N LEU A 137 32.69 23.54 23.01
CA LEU A 137 32.49 23.42 24.46
C LEU A 137 33.34 22.29 25.06
N ARG A 138 33.48 21.18 24.34
CA ARG A 138 34.33 20.05 24.77
C ARG A 138 35.80 20.45 24.84
N SER A 139 36.31 21.20 23.86
CA SER A 139 37.69 21.73 23.90
C SER A 139 37.89 22.69 25.07
N GLU A 140 36.92 23.56 25.35
CA GLU A 140 36.98 24.51 26.47
C GLU A 140 36.96 23.78 27.83
N LEU A 141 36.08 22.78 28.00
CA LEU A 141 36.07 21.93 29.20
C LEU A 141 37.37 21.15 29.38
N GLN A 142 37.95 20.65 28.29
CA GLN A 142 39.23 19.95 28.34
C GLN A 142 40.36 20.88 28.80
N GLN A 143 40.37 22.13 28.34
CA GLN A 143 41.33 23.14 28.77
C GLN A 143 41.17 23.48 30.26
N ILE A 144 39.94 23.77 30.71
CA ILE A 144 39.63 24.03 32.12
C ILE A 144 40.05 22.85 33.02
N ASN A 145 39.82 21.61 32.57
CA ASN A 145 40.19 20.43 33.33
C ASN A 145 41.72 20.27 33.41
N SER A 146 42.45 20.54 32.32
CA SER A 146 43.92 20.54 32.32
C SER A 146 44.49 21.62 33.26
N ASP A 147 43.91 22.81 33.25
CA ASP A 147 44.33 23.91 34.14
C ASP A 147 44.04 23.55 35.61
N SER A 148 42.86 22.99 35.89
CA SER A 148 42.48 22.50 37.23
C SER A 148 43.38 21.36 37.72
N GLU A 149 43.79 20.45 36.83
CA GLU A 149 44.75 19.38 37.16
C GLU A 149 46.15 19.94 37.46
N SER A 150 46.61 20.94 36.69
CA SER A 150 47.87 21.65 36.96
C SER A 150 47.84 22.31 38.34
N GLU A 151 46.76 23.03 38.67
CA GLU A 151 46.57 23.65 39.98
C GLU A 151 46.57 22.60 41.11
N ARG A 152 45.82 21.51 40.95
CA ARG A 152 45.81 20.40 41.93
C ARG A 152 47.21 19.82 42.15
N ASN A 153 47.99 19.67 41.08
CA ASN A 153 49.37 19.19 41.18
C ASN A 153 50.27 20.19 41.92
N GLN A 154 50.12 21.49 41.68
CA GLN A 154 50.84 22.53 42.44
C GLN A 154 50.46 22.51 43.93
N PHE A 155 49.17 22.42 44.26
CA PHE A 155 48.72 22.30 45.65
C PHE A 155 49.26 21.03 46.31
N LYS A 156 49.26 19.90 45.60
CA LYS A 156 49.82 18.64 46.10
C LYS A 156 51.32 18.75 46.40
N GLN A 157 52.08 19.42 45.55
CA GLN A 157 53.50 19.71 45.81
C GLN A 157 53.69 20.60 47.04
N LYS A 158 52.87 21.65 47.20
CA LYS A 158 52.92 22.53 48.37
C LYS A 158 52.58 21.79 49.66
N ILE A 159 51.56 20.95 49.65
CA ILE A 159 51.19 20.08 50.78
C ILE A 159 52.35 19.15 51.14
N ASN A 160 53.00 18.53 50.16
CA ASN A 160 54.14 17.65 50.43
C ASN A 160 55.34 18.39 51.03
N LYS A 161 55.63 19.62 50.58
CA LYS A 161 56.67 20.47 51.18
C LYS A 161 56.36 20.81 52.65
N LEU A 162 55.11 21.20 52.94
CA LEU A 162 54.68 21.48 54.31
C LEU A 162 54.73 20.24 55.20
N LYS A 163 54.36 19.07 54.68
CA LYS A 163 54.50 17.79 55.42
C LYS A 163 55.95 17.51 55.79
N LEU A 164 56.89 17.71 54.87
CA LEU A 164 58.31 17.51 55.14
C LEU A 164 58.83 18.49 56.21
N GLN A 165 58.41 19.76 56.14
CA GLN A 165 58.76 20.77 57.13
C GLN A 165 58.18 20.43 58.51
N ASN A 166 56.93 19.98 58.58
CA ASN A 166 56.32 19.54 59.83
C ASN A 166 57.06 18.33 60.42
N GLU A 167 57.48 17.37 59.59
CA GLU A 167 58.27 16.22 60.05
C GLU A 167 59.65 16.65 60.62
N GLN A 168 60.30 17.64 60.00
CA GLN A 168 61.54 18.22 60.52
C GLN A 168 61.32 18.91 61.87
N LEU A 169 60.27 19.73 61.98
CA LEU A 169 59.90 20.41 63.23
C LEU A 169 59.54 19.41 64.34
N GLU A 170 58.87 18.30 64.02
CA GLU A 170 58.59 17.22 64.99
C GLU A 170 59.89 16.57 65.48
N LYS A 171 60.87 16.33 64.61
CA LYS A 171 62.18 15.80 65.00
C LYS A 171 62.95 16.78 65.91
N GLU A 172 62.94 18.07 65.59
CA GLU A 172 63.55 19.11 66.42
C GLU A 172 62.87 19.23 67.78
N LYS A 173 61.53 19.21 67.81
CA LYS A 173 60.75 19.21 69.05
C LYS A 173 61.09 18.00 69.91
N ASN A 174 61.10 16.79 69.32
CA ASN A 174 61.47 15.57 70.04
C ASN A 174 62.91 15.61 70.58
N TYR A 175 63.84 16.20 69.83
CA TYR A 175 65.22 16.40 70.31
C TYR A 175 65.27 17.37 71.50
N PHE A 176 64.51 18.46 71.45
CA PHE A 176 64.40 19.43 72.53
C PHE A 176 63.75 18.81 73.79
N ASP A 177 62.65 18.07 73.61
CA ASP A 177 61.94 17.39 74.70
C ASP A 177 62.85 16.33 75.36
N ASN A 178 63.62 15.56 74.58
CA ASN A 178 64.59 14.60 75.12
C ASN A 178 65.72 15.28 75.90
N ASN A 179 66.24 16.42 75.43
CA ASN A 179 67.25 17.18 76.16
C ASN A 179 66.69 17.79 77.46
N LYS A 180 65.43 18.24 77.44
CA LYS A 180 64.75 18.73 78.65
C LYS A 180 64.57 17.61 79.68
N ILE A 181 64.19 16.40 79.26
CA ILE A 181 64.10 15.22 80.13
C ILE A 181 65.48 14.89 80.71
N LYS A 182 66.55 14.89 79.90
CA LYS A 182 67.91 14.61 80.37
C LYS A 182 68.41 15.64 81.38
N ASN A 183 68.14 16.93 81.15
CA ASN A 183 68.46 17.98 82.10
C ASN A 183 67.64 17.88 83.39
N ASN A 184 66.35 17.56 83.30
CA ASN A 184 65.52 17.31 84.48
C ASN A 184 66.05 16.11 85.29
N TYR A 185 66.48 15.04 84.63
CA TYR A 185 67.06 13.87 85.30
C TYR A 185 68.40 14.18 85.99
N LEU A 186 69.23 15.04 85.38
CA LEU A 186 70.46 15.55 86.00
C LEU A 186 70.15 16.39 87.24
N ILE A 187 69.19 17.32 87.15
CA ILE A 187 68.73 18.13 88.28
C ILE A 187 68.15 17.25 89.40
N GLU A 188 67.40 16.21 89.05
CA GLU A 188 66.81 15.29 90.02
C GLU A 188 67.88 14.41 90.70
N ASN A 189 68.93 14.01 89.99
CA ASN A 189 70.07 13.31 90.57
C ASN A 189 70.91 14.23 91.49
N GLU A 190 71.10 15.50 91.12
CA GLU A 190 71.74 16.49 92.00
C GLU A 190 70.91 16.71 93.27
N LYS A 191 69.57 16.81 93.15
CA LYS A 191 68.66 16.84 94.31
C LYS A 191 68.79 15.60 95.18
N LYS A 192 68.82 14.39 94.60
CA LYS A 192 68.99 13.12 95.34
C LYS A 192 70.36 13.00 96.02
N GLN A 193 71.42 13.60 95.48
CA GLN A 193 72.72 13.65 96.14
C GLN A 193 72.73 14.61 97.34
N ILE A 194 72.02 15.73 97.26
CA ILE A 194 71.81 16.67 98.37
C ILE A 194 70.93 16.03 99.46
N GLU A 195 69.90 15.28 99.06
CA GLU A 195 68.97 14.58 99.96
C GLU A 195 69.63 13.39 100.67
N LYS A 196 70.61 12.71 100.05
CA LYS A 196 71.43 11.66 100.68
C LYS A 196 72.50 12.16 101.66
N GLN A 197 72.80 13.46 101.67
CA GLN A 197 73.72 14.07 102.65
C GLN A 197 72.99 14.65 103.88
N ASN A 198 71.66 14.75 103.84
CA ASN A 198 70.82 15.20 104.93
C ASN A 198 69.69 14.20 105.15
N ILE A 199 69.94 13.18 105.98
CA ILE A 199 69.01 12.62 107.00
C ILE A 199 69.60 11.28 107.48
N ASN A 200 70.02 11.32 108.75
CA ASN A 200 70.28 10.21 109.63
C ASN A 200 69.03 10.06 110.51
N ILE A 201 68.67 8.81 110.86
CA ILE A 201 67.70 8.37 111.88
C ILE A 201 66.30 7.93 111.39
N ASN A 202 66.11 6.61 111.55
CA ASN A 202 64.95 5.80 111.97
C ASN A 202 63.73 5.42 111.09
N ASP A 203 63.45 4.12 111.26
CA ASP A 203 62.18 3.38 111.41
C ASP A 203 61.39 2.90 110.18
N ASN A 204 61.48 1.56 110.00
CA ASN A 204 60.42 0.54 109.95
C ASN A 204 59.29 0.58 108.90
N ASP A 205 59.14 -0.61 108.30
CA ASP A 205 57.95 -1.36 107.89
C ASP A 205 57.00 -0.75 106.84
N ASP A 206 56.86 -1.44 105.69
CA ASP A 206 55.65 -2.22 105.36
C ASP A 206 55.73 -2.86 103.95
N GLU A 207 54.97 -3.94 103.82
CA GLU A 207 54.90 -4.93 102.74
C GLU A 207 53.94 -4.54 101.58
N GLU A 208 53.76 -5.51 100.66
CA GLU A 208 52.65 -5.71 99.69
C GLU A 208 52.79 -5.05 98.30
N GLU A 209 52.96 -5.83 97.21
CA GLU A 209 51.92 -6.51 96.36
C GLU A 209 51.06 -5.50 95.55
N GLU A 210 50.48 -5.73 94.37
CA GLU A 210 50.49 -6.69 93.26
C GLU A 210 49.78 -5.95 92.07
N GLU A 211 49.49 -6.68 90.99
CA GLU A 211 48.50 -6.43 89.91
C GLU A 211 48.95 -5.67 88.65
N GLU A 212 49.18 -6.36 87.51
CA GLU A 212 48.21 -7.00 86.58
C GLU A 212 47.28 -6.01 85.84
N ASN A 213 47.36 -6.00 84.50
CA ASN A 213 46.18 -6.28 83.66
C ASN A 213 46.50 -6.46 82.16
N ASN A 214 46.72 -7.73 81.82
CA ASN A 214 46.19 -8.52 80.70
C ASN A 214 45.63 -7.84 79.42
N ASN A 215 46.40 -8.01 78.35
CA ASN A 215 45.97 -8.02 76.95
C ASN A 215 45.11 -9.27 76.64
N LYS A 216 43.94 -9.10 76.01
CA LYS A 216 43.27 -10.20 75.28
C LYS A 216 42.72 -9.74 73.93
N LEU A 217 43.49 -10.09 72.92
CA LEU A 217 43.16 -10.15 71.51
C LEU A 217 42.01 -11.15 71.28
N THR A 218 40.90 -10.73 70.68
CA THR A 218 39.98 -11.67 70.03
C THR A 218 39.60 -11.19 68.63
N THR A 219 39.90 -12.07 67.68
CA THR A 219 39.58 -12.03 66.26
C THR A 219 38.13 -12.46 66.04
N LYS A 220 37.39 -11.75 65.18
CA LYS A 220 36.17 -12.29 64.55
C LYS A 220 36.14 -11.95 63.05
N LYS A 221 35.91 -13.02 62.28
CA LYS A 221 35.82 -13.14 60.82
C LYS A 221 34.61 -12.40 60.23
N PRO A 222 34.64 -12.08 58.92
CA PRO A 222 33.61 -11.32 58.23
C PRO A 222 32.45 -12.21 57.78
N THR A 223 31.22 -11.73 57.92
CA THR A 223 30.03 -12.30 57.27
C THR A 223 29.48 -11.30 56.27
N THR A 224 29.47 -11.74 55.01
CA THR A 224 28.90 -11.10 53.83
C THR A 224 27.38 -11.19 53.85
N LYS A 225 26.70 -10.05 53.69
CA LYS A 225 25.39 -9.84 53.03
C LYS A 225 25.15 -8.32 52.83
N PRO A 226 24.23 -7.91 51.94
CA PRO A 226 24.48 -6.91 50.88
C PRO A 226 24.44 -5.47 51.37
N LYS A 227 25.31 -4.64 50.77
CA LYS A 227 25.40 -3.20 50.96
C LYS A 227 24.38 -2.50 50.07
N GLU A 228 23.22 -2.21 50.61
CA GLU A 228 22.41 -1.07 50.16
C GLU A 228 22.13 -0.23 51.41
N ASN A 229 22.42 1.07 51.34
CA ASN A 229 22.27 2.12 52.37
C ASN A 229 23.51 2.58 53.17
N THR A 230 24.73 2.22 52.76
CA THR A 230 25.95 2.74 53.44
C THR A 230 26.20 4.25 53.29
N LEU A 231 25.60 4.88 52.27
CA LEU A 231 25.72 6.32 52.07
C LEU A 231 24.74 7.09 52.95
N LEU A 232 23.51 6.57 53.08
CA LEU A 232 22.46 7.16 53.89
C LEU A 232 22.83 7.09 55.38
N ASP A 233 23.33 5.95 55.85
CA ASP A 233 23.79 5.77 57.23
C ASP A 233 24.98 6.67 57.57
N LYS A 234 25.88 6.89 56.59
CA LYS A 234 26.99 7.85 56.75
C LYS A 234 26.51 9.29 56.81
N LEU A 235 25.59 9.68 55.93
CA LEU A 235 24.98 11.02 55.94
C LEU A 235 24.22 11.27 57.26
N PHE A 236 23.46 10.29 57.74
CA PHE A 236 22.80 10.39 59.04
C PHE A 236 23.81 10.51 60.19
N SER A 237 24.90 9.73 60.17
CA SER A 237 25.95 9.82 61.19
C SER A 237 26.72 11.15 61.14
N ASP A 238 26.95 11.70 59.96
CA ASP A 238 27.64 12.98 59.76
C ASP A 238 26.76 14.15 60.23
N VAL A 239 25.47 14.12 59.90
CA VAL A 239 24.48 15.11 60.39
C VAL A 239 24.34 15.02 61.91
N LEU A 240 24.27 13.80 62.50
CA LEU A 240 24.25 13.64 63.96
C LEU A 240 25.52 14.22 64.61
N SER A 241 26.67 14.02 63.99
CA SER A 241 27.96 14.50 64.49
C SER A 241 28.07 16.02 64.44
N ILE A 242 27.42 16.67 63.46
CA ILE A 242 27.34 18.13 63.36
C ILE A 242 26.40 18.67 64.45
N VAL A 243 25.20 18.10 64.58
CA VAL A 243 24.23 18.49 65.61
C VAL A 243 24.81 18.32 67.02
N GLU A 244 25.52 17.21 67.30
CA GLU A 244 26.19 17.03 68.59
C GLU A 244 27.29 18.06 68.88
N LYS A 245 28.05 18.46 67.87
CA LYS A 245 29.10 19.48 68.02
C LYS A 245 28.49 20.84 68.31
N ASP A 246 27.40 21.19 67.63
CA ASP A 246 26.70 22.46 67.83
C ASP A 246 26.00 22.51 69.19
N VAL A 247 25.39 21.40 69.65
CA VAL A 247 24.80 21.27 71.00
C VAL A 247 25.86 21.38 72.11
N LYS A 248 27.04 20.77 71.93
CA LYS A 248 28.15 20.85 72.90
C LYS A 248 28.79 22.25 72.96
N LEU A 249 28.87 22.96 71.83
CA LEU A 249 29.33 24.35 71.78
C LEU A 249 28.36 25.33 72.46
N ILE A 250 27.05 25.06 72.39
CA ILE A 250 26.00 25.85 73.06
C ILE A 250 25.95 25.55 74.56
N GLY A 251 26.09 24.28 74.97
CA GLY A 251 26.16 23.87 76.38
C GLY A 251 27.29 24.53 77.17
N ASN A 252 28.44 24.80 76.52
CA ASN A 252 29.55 25.51 77.13
C ASN A 252 29.35 27.04 77.21
N LYS A 253 28.51 27.64 76.35
CA LYS A 253 28.14 29.06 76.45
C LYS A 253 27.04 29.32 77.50
N ASN A 254 26.15 28.35 77.72
CA ASN A 254 25.04 28.47 78.66
C ASN A 254 25.45 28.50 80.14
N LYS A 255 26.65 28.04 80.50
CA LYS A 255 27.14 28.17 81.90
C LYS A 255 27.42 29.62 82.33
N ILE A 256 27.50 30.56 81.39
CA ILE A 256 27.87 31.97 81.64
C ILE A 256 26.66 32.92 81.58
N ILE A 257 25.50 32.48 81.06
CA ILE A 257 24.34 33.37 80.76
C ILE A 257 23.06 32.83 81.43
N ASN A 258 23.10 32.59 82.74
CA ASN A 258 21.99 31.93 83.46
C ASN A 258 21.05 32.90 84.19
N ASN A 259 20.73 34.11 83.68
CA ASN A 259 19.83 34.96 84.48
C ASN A 259 18.86 35.95 83.82
N VAL A 260 18.63 36.00 82.50
CA VAL A 260 17.59 36.93 81.97
C VAL A 260 16.69 36.42 80.82
N ASN A 261 17.05 35.40 80.03
CA ASN A 261 16.38 35.22 78.72
C ASN A 261 15.86 33.81 78.38
N GLU A 262 15.29 33.07 79.35
CA GLU A 262 14.77 31.73 79.09
C GLU A 262 13.56 31.70 78.13
N ASN A 263 12.69 32.73 78.16
CA ASN A 263 11.47 32.76 77.33
C ASN A 263 11.73 33.16 75.86
N GLU A 264 12.64 34.10 75.59
CA GLU A 264 13.00 34.49 74.23
C GLU A 264 13.82 33.40 73.52
N ASN A 265 14.69 32.71 74.27
CA ASN A 265 15.44 31.58 73.74
C ASN A 265 14.51 30.42 73.36
N ASN A 266 13.50 30.10 74.18
CA ASN A 266 12.58 28.99 73.89
C ASN A 266 11.73 29.24 72.63
N PHE A 267 11.29 30.49 72.43
CA PHE A 267 10.54 30.89 71.24
C PHE A 267 11.42 30.90 69.98
N SER A 268 12.69 31.31 70.11
CA SER A 268 13.68 31.23 69.04
C SER A 268 13.93 29.79 68.59
N TRP A 269 14.05 28.85 69.53
CA TRP A 269 14.22 27.44 69.20
C TRP A 269 12.96 26.84 68.56
N GLN A 270 11.78 27.14 69.08
CA GLN A 270 10.51 26.68 68.47
C GLN A 270 10.34 27.18 67.03
N LYS A 271 10.62 28.45 66.77
CA LYS A 271 10.56 29.01 65.41
C LYS A 271 11.58 28.35 64.49
N MET A 272 12.81 28.11 64.98
CA MET A 272 13.82 27.39 64.21
C MET A 272 13.42 25.95 63.91
N TYR A 273 12.77 25.24 64.86
CA TYR A 273 12.25 23.90 64.63
C TYR A 273 11.08 23.89 63.62
N GLU A 274 10.19 24.88 63.69
CA GLU A 274 9.09 25.07 62.73
C GLU A 274 9.64 25.30 61.31
N ASP A 275 10.60 26.22 61.17
CA ASP A 275 11.25 26.52 59.89
C ASP A 275 11.96 25.28 59.31
N VAL A 276 12.66 24.50 60.15
CA VAL A 276 13.31 23.24 59.74
C VAL A 276 12.27 22.21 59.31
N TYR A 277 11.12 22.14 59.97
CA TYR A 277 10.04 21.21 59.62
C TYR A 277 9.37 21.59 58.30
N GLU A 278 9.13 22.88 58.06
CA GLU A 278 8.61 23.37 56.78
C GLU A 278 9.57 23.08 55.62
N GLU A 279 10.87 23.33 55.80
CA GLU A 279 11.88 23.00 54.79
C GLU A 279 11.96 21.48 54.56
N LEU A 280 11.83 20.67 55.61
CA LEU A 280 11.79 19.21 55.48
C LEU A 280 10.57 18.73 54.68
N GLU A 281 9.40 19.34 54.90
CA GLU A 281 8.19 18.98 54.17
C GLU A 281 8.24 19.46 52.71
N LYS A 282 8.88 20.61 52.42
CA LYS A 282 9.19 21.03 51.04
C LYS A 282 10.11 20.03 50.34
N VAL A 283 11.17 19.59 51.02
CA VAL A 283 12.08 18.56 50.48
C VAL A 283 11.32 17.25 50.23
N ARG A 284 10.46 16.83 51.15
CA ARG A 284 9.62 15.64 50.98
C ARG A 284 8.67 15.77 49.78
N ALA A 285 8.02 16.92 49.61
CA ALA A 285 7.13 17.19 48.48
C ALA A 285 7.88 17.13 47.14
N ILE A 286 9.09 17.70 47.08
CA ILE A 286 9.95 17.63 45.90
C ILE A 286 10.36 16.17 45.63
N LEU A 287 10.74 15.41 46.66
CA LEU A 287 11.14 14.01 46.51
C LEU A 287 10.01 13.13 45.98
N LEU A 288 8.77 13.35 46.45
CA LEU A 288 7.59 12.66 45.96
C LEU A 288 7.28 13.04 44.51
N ALA A 289 7.35 14.33 44.17
CA ALA A 289 7.16 14.79 42.80
C ALA A 289 8.21 14.21 41.85
N GLU A 290 9.48 14.15 42.27
CA GLU A 290 10.57 13.55 41.51
C GLU A 290 10.37 12.04 41.32
N HIS A 291 9.92 11.34 42.36
CA HIS A 291 9.59 9.92 42.27
C HIS A 291 8.43 9.66 41.29
N GLU A 292 7.37 10.47 41.34
CA GLU A 292 6.25 10.40 40.39
C GLU A 292 6.67 10.72 38.95
N LEU A 293 7.54 11.72 38.77
CA LEU A 293 8.10 12.06 37.46
C LEU A 293 8.94 10.89 36.92
N ASN A 294 9.83 10.34 37.75
CA ASN A 294 10.67 9.20 37.38
C ASN A 294 9.84 7.96 37.04
N ASN A 295 8.74 7.71 37.75
CA ASN A 295 7.83 6.62 37.41
C ASN A 295 7.14 6.84 36.05
N ARG A 296 6.62 8.05 35.81
CA ARG A 296 6.02 8.41 34.51
C ARG A 296 7.02 8.27 33.36
N LEU A 297 8.26 8.73 33.54
CA LEU A 297 9.33 8.57 32.55
C LEU A 297 9.67 7.10 32.29
N ARG A 298 9.67 6.26 33.33
CA ARG A 298 9.88 4.81 33.19
C ARG A 298 8.75 4.14 32.41
N GLU A 299 7.51 4.55 32.63
CA GLU A 299 6.34 4.05 31.89
C GLU A 299 6.39 4.50 30.43
N GLU A 300 6.69 5.77 30.16
CA GLU A 300 6.82 6.29 28.81
C GLU A 300 7.95 5.59 28.04
N LEU A 301 9.10 5.36 28.69
CA LEU A 301 10.20 4.58 28.11
C LEU A 301 9.79 3.14 27.80
N LYS A 302 9.03 2.48 28.68
CA LYS A 302 8.51 1.14 28.40
C LYS A 302 7.56 1.16 27.20
N GLN A 303 6.67 2.14 27.13
CA GLN A 303 5.71 2.25 26.04
C GLN A 303 6.40 2.54 24.71
N LYS A 304 7.36 3.47 24.68
CA LYS A 304 8.17 3.76 23.51
C LYS A 304 9.03 2.57 23.08
N LYS A 305 9.53 1.79 24.03
CA LYS A 305 10.25 0.55 23.73
C LYS A 305 9.35 -0.48 23.05
N ILE A 306 8.13 -0.69 23.55
CA ILE A 306 7.16 -1.61 22.93
C ILE A 306 6.77 -1.12 21.52
N GLU A 307 6.51 0.18 21.35
CA GLU A 307 6.20 0.77 20.04
C GLU A 307 7.35 0.58 19.04
N ASN A 308 8.59 0.78 19.50
CA ASN A 308 9.77 0.56 18.67
C ASN A 308 9.99 -0.92 18.32
N GLU A 309 9.75 -1.84 19.25
CA GLU A 309 9.81 -3.28 19.01
C GLU A 309 8.75 -3.74 17.99
N ASP A 310 7.52 -3.22 18.07
CA ASP A 310 6.46 -3.48 17.09
C ASP A 310 6.80 -2.92 15.70
N LEU A 311 7.32 -1.69 15.65
CA LEU A 311 7.76 -1.07 14.41
C LEU A 311 8.92 -1.86 13.77
N GLN A 312 9.90 -2.27 14.57
CA GLN A 312 11.01 -3.11 14.13
C GLN A 312 10.49 -4.44 13.57
N ALA A 313 9.57 -5.11 14.28
CA ALA A 313 8.99 -6.37 13.82
C ALA A 313 8.24 -6.20 12.47
N LYS A 314 7.52 -5.10 12.28
CA LYS A 314 6.86 -4.77 11.00
C LYS A 314 7.86 -4.59 9.87
N TYR A 315 8.96 -3.86 10.10
CA TYR A 315 10.00 -3.67 9.09
C TYR A 315 10.75 -4.96 8.79
N GLU A 316 11.07 -5.79 9.80
CA GLU A 316 11.69 -7.09 9.60
C GLU A 316 10.79 -8.03 8.79
N ASN A 317 9.47 -8.03 9.05
CA ASN A 317 8.52 -8.80 8.25
C ASN A 317 8.45 -8.30 6.81
N LYS A 318 8.44 -6.98 6.59
CA LYS A 318 8.45 -6.42 5.23
C LYS A 318 9.75 -6.74 4.49
N LEU A 319 10.88 -6.71 5.18
CA LEU A 319 12.18 -7.12 4.63
C LEU A 319 12.17 -8.60 4.20
N LYS A 320 11.68 -9.49 5.07
CA LYS A 320 11.55 -10.92 4.75
C LYS A 320 10.63 -11.17 3.55
N GLU A 321 9.51 -10.44 3.46
CA GLU A 321 8.59 -10.51 2.32
C GLU A 321 9.31 -10.09 1.03
N LEU A 322 9.98 -8.94 1.03
CA LEU A 322 10.73 -8.44 -0.13
C LEU A 322 11.86 -9.39 -0.52
N GLU A 323 12.59 -9.96 0.44
CA GLU A 323 13.64 -10.94 0.20
C GLU A 323 13.08 -12.21 -0.46
N SER A 324 11.92 -12.70 0.00
CA SER A 324 11.26 -13.84 -0.61
C SER A 324 10.81 -13.57 -2.06
N GLU A 325 10.32 -12.36 -2.33
CA GLU A 325 9.92 -11.95 -3.68
C GLU A 325 11.14 -11.82 -4.60
N LEU A 326 12.25 -11.28 -4.08
CA LEU A 326 13.50 -11.15 -4.81
C LEU A 326 14.07 -12.53 -5.14
N ASN A 327 14.07 -13.47 -4.20
CA ASN A 327 14.47 -14.85 -4.43
C ASN A 327 13.59 -15.53 -5.49
N ARG A 328 12.26 -15.32 -5.45
CA ARG A 328 11.34 -15.82 -6.49
C ARG A 328 11.70 -15.27 -7.88
N ARG A 329 11.94 -13.96 -7.99
CA ARG A 329 12.34 -13.34 -9.26
C ARG A 329 13.70 -13.86 -9.73
N ASN A 330 14.66 -14.04 -8.83
CA ASN A 330 15.97 -14.62 -9.18
C ASN A 330 15.84 -16.04 -9.74
N ILE A 331 14.96 -16.88 -9.17
CA ILE A 331 14.68 -18.23 -9.67
C ILE A 331 14.03 -18.15 -11.06
N GLN A 332 13.07 -17.24 -11.26
CA GLN A 332 12.43 -17.02 -12.56
C GLN A 332 13.43 -16.54 -13.62
N THR A 333 14.24 -15.53 -13.30
CA THR A 333 15.28 -15.00 -14.18
C THR A 333 16.29 -16.10 -14.53
N SER A 334 16.76 -16.88 -13.56
CA SER A 334 17.66 -18.02 -13.81
C SER A 334 17.02 -19.09 -14.70
N GLY A 335 15.72 -19.35 -14.54
CA GLY A 335 14.97 -20.28 -15.40
C GLY A 335 14.90 -19.80 -16.84
N ILE A 336 14.61 -18.51 -17.04
CA ILE A 336 14.57 -17.86 -18.35
C ILE A 336 15.97 -17.79 -18.97
N GLU A 337 17.00 -17.45 -18.20
CA GLU A 337 18.40 -17.42 -18.66
C GLU A 337 18.84 -18.81 -19.16
N ARG A 338 18.52 -19.88 -18.41
CA ARG A 338 18.80 -21.26 -18.85
C ARG A 338 18.04 -21.63 -20.12
N ALA A 339 16.79 -21.20 -20.25
CA ALA A 339 16.00 -21.42 -21.46
C ALA A 339 16.62 -20.69 -22.66
N LEU A 340 17.00 -19.42 -22.50
CA LEU A 340 17.69 -18.62 -23.51
C LEU A 340 19.04 -19.22 -23.90
N GLN A 341 19.79 -19.72 -22.92
CA GLN A 341 21.07 -20.38 -23.17
C GLN A 341 20.88 -21.70 -23.94
N SER A 342 19.82 -22.46 -23.66
CA SER A 342 19.46 -23.67 -24.41
C SER A 342 19.05 -23.37 -25.86
N ILE A 343 18.32 -22.26 -26.08
CA ILE A 343 17.96 -21.78 -27.42
C ILE A 343 19.21 -21.34 -28.19
N ALA A 344 20.11 -20.58 -27.54
CA ALA A 344 21.37 -20.14 -28.14
C ALA A 344 22.27 -21.33 -28.53
N ASN A 345 22.19 -22.43 -27.79
CA ASN A 345 22.90 -23.68 -28.10
C ASN A 345 22.21 -24.57 -29.16
N GLY A 346 21.10 -24.11 -29.76
CA GLY A 346 20.47 -24.75 -30.92
C GLY A 346 19.39 -25.80 -30.62
N ASN A 347 18.97 -25.96 -29.36
CA ASN A 347 17.87 -26.86 -29.00
C ASN A 347 16.52 -26.14 -29.14
N GLN A 348 15.56 -26.71 -29.89
CA GLN A 348 14.19 -26.20 -29.97
C GLN A 348 13.48 -26.28 -28.61
N ILE A 349 12.66 -25.28 -28.31
CA ILE A 349 11.98 -25.07 -27.04
C ILE A 349 11.01 -26.23 -26.76
N LEU A 350 11.48 -27.27 -26.10
CA LEU A 350 10.63 -28.27 -25.46
C LEU A 350 10.16 -27.69 -24.13
N ASN A 351 8.93 -27.17 -24.14
CA ASN A 351 8.07 -26.95 -22.98
C ASN A 351 8.45 -25.77 -22.04
N ASN A 352 7.90 -24.59 -22.35
CA ASN A 352 7.71 -23.52 -21.37
C ASN A 352 6.95 -23.99 -20.10
N ASN A 353 6.21 -25.10 -20.18
CA ASN A 353 5.51 -25.72 -19.05
C ASN A 353 6.44 -26.32 -17.97
N LEU A 354 7.70 -26.65 -18.27
CA LEU A 354 8.62 -27.22 -17.26
C LEU A 354 9.29 -26.16 -16.37
N ILE A 355 9.32 -24.90 -16.81
CA ILE A 355 9.89 -23.80 -16.02
C ILE A 355 8.97 -23.48 -14.84
N TYR A 356 7.65 -23.57 -15.03
CA TYR A 356 6.66 -23.32 -13.98
C TYR A 356 6.37 -24.54 -13.09
N LYS A 357 6.63 -25.77 -13.58
CA LYS A 357 6.38 -27.00 -12.81
C LYS A 357 7.37 -27.26 -11.68
N ASN A 358 8.61 -26.73 -11.78
CA ASN A 358 9.63 -26.91 -10.72
C ASN A 358 9.49 -25.90 -9.55
N LEU A 359 8.48 -25.03 -9.56
CA LEU A 359 8.18 -24.10 -8.46
C LEU A 359 7.09 -24.62 -7.50
N GLU A 360 6.54 -25.81 -7.76
CA GLU A 360 5.47 -26.44 -6.97
C GLU A 360 5.84 -26.75 -5.50
N ASN A 361 7.10 -26.63 -5.09
CA ASN A 361 7.56 -27.06 -3.77
C ASN A 361 7.71 -25.95 -2.70
N THR A 362 7.35 -24.70 -2.99
CA THR A 362 7.34 -23.66 -1.95
C THR A 362 5.94 -23.09 -1.77
N ASN A 363 5.21 -23.74 -0.88
CA ASN A 363 3.94 -23.33 -0.32
C ASN A 363 3.92 -21.83 0.02
N ASN A 364 2.81 -21.17 -0.36
CA ASN A 364 2.38 -19.79 -0.05
C ASN A 364 2.39 -18.77 -1.20
N PHE A 365 2.43 -19.21 -2.45
CA PHE A 365 1.67 -18.51 -3.49
C PHE A 365 0.42 -19.32 -3.75
N GLN A 366 -0.76 -18.78 -3.42
CA GLN A 366 -1.98 -19.12 -4.14
C GLN A 366 -1.76 -18.61 -5.57
N GLN A 367 -1.01 -19.39 -6.34
CA GLN A 367 -1.00 -19.30 -7.78
C GLN A 367 -2.45 -19.59 -8.17
N ILE A 368 -3.14 -18.56 -8.66
CA ILE A 368 -4.45 -18.71 -9.26
C ILE A 368 -4.23 -19.70 -10.40
N GLU A 369 -4.65 -20.95 -10.20
CA GLU A 369 -4.63 -21.92 -11.29
C GLU A 369 -5.45 -21.33 -12.45
N PRO A 370 -5.03 -21.56 -13.71
CA PRO A 370 -5.88 -21.25 -14.84
C PRO A 370 -7.21 -21.96 -14.60
N THR A 371 -8.25 -21.17 -14.34
CA THR A 371 -9.55 -21.72 -14.00
C THR A 371 -10.26 -21.97 -15.32
N GLU A 372 -10.50 -23.23 -15.63
CA GLU A 372 -11.25 -23.57 -16.83
C GLU A 372 -12.74 -23.24 -16.61
N LEU A 373 -13.31 -22.41 -17.48
CA LEU A 373 -14.75 -22.21 -17.57
C LEU A 373 -15.27 -23.00 -18.78
N SER A 374 -16.15 -23.96 -18.53
CA SER A 374 -16.88 -24.67 -19.56
C SER A 374 -18.28 -24.09 -19.74
N PHE A 375 -18.66 -23.83 -20.98
CA PHE A 375 -20.00 -23.42 -21.36
C PHE A 375 -20.57 -24.43 -22.35
N THR A 376 -21.72 -25.03 -22.01
CA THR A 376 -22.36 -26.05 -22.83
C THR A 376 -23.76 -25.62 -23.26
N VAL A 377 -24.01 -25.63 -24.56
CA VAL A 377 -25.35 -25.49 -25.16
C VAL A 377 -25.86 -26.88 -25.50
N SER A 378 -26.73 -27.42 -24.66
CA SER A 378 -27.29 -28.76 -24.87
C SER A 378 -28.32 -28.77 -25.99
N LYS A 379 -29.29 -27.85 -25.96
CA LYS A 379 -30.48 -27.89 -26.81
C LYS A 379 -30.94 -26.51 -27.23
N LEU A 380 -31.37 -26.40 -28.48
CA LEU A 380 -31.98 -25.22 -29.06
C LEU A 380 -33.40 -25.56 -29.51
N ILE A 381 -34.37 -24.75 -29.07
CA ILE A 381 -35.78 -24.87 -29.44
C ILE A 381 -36.20 -23.55 -30.10
N LEU A 382 -36.53 -23.62 -31.38
CA LEU A 382 -37.01 -22.48 -32.15
C LEU A 382 -38.51 -22.30 -31.92
N THR A 383 -38.88 -21.07 -31.58
CA THR A 383 -40.29 -20.70 -31.43
C THR A 383 -40.95 -20.52 -32.80
N GLU A 384 -42.28 -20.61 -32.87
CA GLU A 384 -43.05 -20.39 -34.11
C GLU A 384 -42.73 -19.04 -34.77
N ASN A 385 -42.37 -18.03 -33.98
CA ASN A 385 -41.98 -16.72 -34.50
C ASN A 385 -40.64 -16.75 -35.24
N CYS A 386 -39.65 -17.48 -34.73
CA CYS A 386 -38.35 -17.64 -35.41
C CYS A 386 -38.49 -18.53 -36.65
N LEU A 387 -39.42 -19.51 -36.65
CA LEU A 387 -39.76 -20.30 -37.85
C LEU A 387 -40.45 -19.46 -38.94
N LYS A 388 -41.38 -18.58 -38.56
CA LYS A 388 -41.99 -17.61 -39.50
C LYS A 388 -40.95 -16.65 -40.07
N PHE A 389 -40.02 -16.18 -39.25
CA PHE A 389 -38.93 -15.31 -39.67
C PHE A 389 -37.94 -16.02 -40.62
N ALA A 390 -37.76 -17.33 -40.45
CA ALA A 390 -36.90 -18.13 -41.31
C ALA A 390 -37.56 -18.54 -42.64
N GLU A 391 -38.87 -18.33 -42.80
CA GLU A 391 -39.67 -18.72 -43.98
C GLU A 391 -39.54 -20.20 -44.35
N SER A 392 -39.10 -21.05 -43.41
CA SER A 392 -38.82 -22.47 -43.60
C SER A 392 -39.21 -23.26 -42.36
N GLN A 393 -39.77 -24.46 -42.56
CA GLN A 393 -40.08 -25.37 -41.45
C GLN A 393 -38.82 -26.02 -40.85
N ASN A 394 -37.72 -26.08 -41.61
CA ASN A 394 -36.43 -26.62 -41.16
C ASN A 394 -35.32 -25.61 -41.48
N PRO A 395 -35.20 -24.52 -40.71
CA PRO A 395 -34.17 -23.53 -40.94
C PRO A 395 -32.80 -24.07 -40.52
N ALA A 396 -31.76 -23.67 -41.24
CA ALA A 396 -30.37 -23.91 -40.88
C ALA A 396 -29.91 -22.80 -39.93
N VAL A 397 -29.45 -23.16 -38.74
CA VAL A 397 -29.11 -22.22 -37.67
C VAL A 397 -27.76 -22.56 -37.05
N PHE A 398 -27.07 -21.53 -36.56
CA PHE A 398 -25.89 -21.67 -35.72
C PHE A 398 -25.92 -20.62 -34.61
N VAL A 399 -25.21 -20.91 -33.53
CA VAL A 399 -25.08 -20.04 -32.37
C VAL A 399 -23.67 -19.47 -32.35
N ALA A 400 -23.55 -18.17 -32.14
CA ALA A 400 -22.28 -17.50 -31.88
C ALA A 400 -22.22 -17.04 -30.42
N ILE A 401 -21.05 -17.21 -29.80
CA ILE A 401 -20.80 -16.89 -28.40
C ILE A 401 -19.65 -15.90 -28.33
N GLU A 402 -19.95 -14.73 -27.79
CA GLU A 402 -18.98 -13.69 -27.48
C GLU A 402 -18.81 -13.64 -25.96
N PHE A 403 -17.57 -13.82 -25.52
CA PHE A 403 -17.23 -13.90 -24.10
C PHE A 403 -15.89 -13.23 -23.82
N PHE A 404 -15.93 -12.20 -22.99
CA PHE A 404 -14.75 -11.44 -22.54
C PHE A 404 -13.81 -11.03 -23.72
N ASP A 405 -12.50 -11.20 -23.57
CA ASP A 405 -11.49 -10.92 -24.61
C ASP A 405 -11.16 -12.15 -25.48
N PHE A 406 -11.97 -13.21 -25.39
CA PHE A 406 -11.79 -14.41 -26.20
C PHE A 406 -12.33 -14.23 -27.63
N GLU A 407 -11.78 -15.03 -28.54
CA GLU A 407 -12.29 -15.11 -29.91
C GLU A 407 -13.73 -15.62 -29.93
N LEU A 408 -14.54 -15.05 -30.84
CA LEU A 408 -15.92 -15.44 -31.07
C LEU A 408 -16.00 -16.93 -31.41
N GLN A 409 -16.70 -17.71 -30.60
CA GLN A 409 -16.91 -19.14 -30.85
C GLN A 409 -18.25 -19.38 -31.52
N THR A 410 -18.27 -20.24 -32.55
CA THR A 410 -19.50 -20.56 -33.29
C THR A 410 -19.80 -22.06 -33.23
N SER A 411 -21.09 -22.40 -33.10
CA SER A 411 -21.55 -23.77 -33.18
C SER A 411 -21.52 -24.27 -34.62
N GLN A 412 -21.55 -25.59 -34.78
CA GLN A 412 -21.81 -26.18 -36.09
C GLN A 412 -23.20 -25.79 -36.60
N LEU A 413 -23.35 -25.75 -37.92
CA LEU A 413 -24.63 -25.49 -38.57
C LEU A 413 -25.55 -26.68 -38.37
N VAL A 414 -26.75 -26.42 -37.85
CA VAL A 414 -27.76 -27.45 -37.60
C VAL A 414 -29.10 -27.08 -38.20
N ASN A 415 -29.89 -28.09 -38.60
CA ASN A 415 -31.16 -27.87 -39.29
C ASN A 415 -32.32 -28.42 -38.47
N GLY A 416 -33.37 -27.61 -38.32
CA GLY A 416 -34.63 -28.06 -37.72
C GLY A 416 -35.15 -27.13 -36.61
N PRO A 417 -36.43 -27.31 -36.22
CA PRO A 417 -37.08 -26.48 -35.19
C PRO A 417 -36.60 -26.80 -33.77
N GLU A 418 -36.14 -28.03 -33.51
CA GLU A 418 -35.65 -28.48 -32.21
C GLU A 418 -34.42 -29.35 -32.43
N VAL A 419 -33.27 -28.90 -31.93
CA VAL A 419 -31.98 -29.54 -32.17
C VAL A 419 -31.17 -29.66 -30.88
N ASP A 420 -30.60 -30.84 -30.67
CA ASP A 420 -29.57 -31.08 -29.67
C ASP A 420 -28.20 -30.66 -30.23
N LEU A 421 -27.69 -29.50 -29.80
CA LEU A 421 -26.42 -28.95 -30.26
C LEU A 421 -25.22 -29.61 -29.58
N ASN A 422 -25.35 -29.95 -28.29
CA ASN A 422 -24.28 -30.46 -27.42
C ASN A 422 -22.92 -29.77 -27.63
N PHE A 423 -22.96 -28.47 -27.87
CA PHE A 423 -21.80 -27.65 -28.16
C PHE A 423 -21.16 -27.22 -26.85
N THR A 424 -19.89 -27.55 -26.64
CA THR A 424 -19.15 -27.16 -25.44
C THR A 424 -17.94 -26.32 -25.80
N SER A 425 -17.89 -25.13 -25.22
CA SER A 425 -16.79 -24.18 -25.27
C SER A 425 -16.02 -24.22 -23.96
N ILE A 426 -14.70 -24.37 -24.03
CA ILE A 426 -13.83 -24.33 -22.85
C ILE A 426 -12.94 -23.09 -22.97
N PHE A 427 -12.97 -22.25 -21.94
CA PHE A 427 -12.18 -21.04 -21.84
C PHE A 427 -11.18 -21.19 -20.70
N GLU A 428 -9.89 -21.05 -21.01
CA GLU A 428 -8.82 -21.06 -20.01
C GLU A 428 -8.69 -19.65 -19.44
N LEU A 429 -9.12 -19.45 -18.19
CA LEU A 429 -9.20 -18.12 -17.59
C LEU A 429 -8.00 -17.82 -16.69
N THR A 430 -7.46 -16.63 -16.85
CA THR A 430 -6.64 -15.99 -15.82
C THR A 430 -7.51 -15.05 -15.00
N ILE A 431 -7.68 -15.32 -13.70
CA ILE A 431 -8.50 -14.47 -12.84
C ILE A 431 -7.75 -13.14 -12.62
N SER A 432 -8.17 -12.10 -13.32
CA SER A 432 -7.71 -10.72 -13.17
C SER A 432 -8.81 -9.82 -12.62
N ASP A 433 -8.45 -8.67 -12.07
CA ASP A 433 -9.43 -7.67 -11.59
C ASP A 433 -10.36 -7.20 -12.73
N LEU A 434 -9.85 -7.15 -13.97
CA LEU A 434 -10.63 -6.83 -15.16
C LEU A 434 -11.67 -7.91 -15.47
N PHE A 435 -11.30 -9.18 -15.34
CA PHE A 435 -12.22 -10.30 -15.51
C PHE A 435 -13.31 -10.31 -14.42
N ILE A 436 -12.94 -10.05 -13.17
CA ILE A 436 -13.91 -9.94 -12.06
C ILE A 436 -14.88 -8.79 -12.33
N HIS A 437 -14.40 -7.64 -12.79
CA HIS A 437 -15.25 -6.51 -13.16
C HIS A 437 -16.22 -6.88 -14.30
N TYR A 438 -15.72 -7.56 -15.34
CA TYR A 438 -16.55 -8.05 -16.45
C TYR A 438 -17.67 -8.98 -15.96
N LEU A 439 -17.37 -9.93 -15.07
CA LEU A 439 -18.39 -10.81 -14.48
C LEU A 439 -19.46 -10.05 -13.65
N GLN A 440 -19.12 -8.87 -13.11
CA GLN A 440 -20.04 -8.06 -12.30
C GLN A 440 -20.94 -7.13 -13.12
N THR A 441 -20.40 -6.60 -14.22
CA THR A 441 -21.02 -5.53 -15.01
C THR A 441 -21.63 -6.06 -16.30
N ASP A 442 -20.90 -6.93 -16.98
CA ASP A 442 -21.26 -7.51 -18.27
C ASP A 442 -21.66 -8.99 -18.13
N GLY A 443 -22.00 -9.60 -19.25
CA GLY A 443 -22.36 -11.01 -19.33
C GLY A 443 -21.88 -11.62 -20.64
N MET A 444 -22.05 -12.94 -20.76
CA MET A 444 -21.73 -13.63 -21.98
C MET A 444 -22.84 -13.43 -23.00
N ASN A 445 -22.48 -12.97 -24.20
CA ASN A 445 -23.43 -12.72 -25.27
C ASN A 445 -23.57 -13.96 -26.15
N ILE A 446 -24.82 -14.31 -26.44
CA ILE A 446 -25.17 -15.44 -27.28
C ILE A 446 -26.08 -14.93 -28.40
N GLU A 447 -25.67 -15.19 -29.62
CA GLU A 447 -26.37 -14.77 -30.82
C GLU A 447 -26.80 -15.98 -31.62
N LEU A 448 -28.06 -15.99 -32.04
CA LEU A 448 -28.65 -17.02 -32.88
C LEU A 448 -28.78 -16.50 -34.30
N TYR A 449 -28.12 -17.17 -35.23
CA TYR A 449 -28.16 -16.83 -36.65
C TYR A 449 -28.94 -17.88 -37.44
N ILE A 450 -29.77 -17.40 -38.36
CA ILE A 450 -30.42 -18.23 -39.39
C ILE A 450 -29.69 -18.01 -40.71
N VAL A 451 -29.32 -19.10 -41.35
CA VAL A 451 -28.76 -19.11 -42.70
C VAL A 451 -29.92 -19.18 -43.69
N GLN A 452 -30.02 -18.16 -44.55
CA GLN A 452 -31.05 -18.12 -45.60
C GLN A 452 -30.55 -18.75 -46.91
N ASN A 453 -29.31 -18.44 -47.29
CA ASN A 453 -28.60 -18.96 -48.47
C ASN A 453 -27.13 -19.22 -48.07
N GLU A 454 -26.34 -19.92 -48.90
CA GLU A 454 -24.93 -20.30 -48.61
C GLU A 454 -23.99 -19.13 -48.22
N ILE A 455 -24.37 -17.87 -48.47
CA ILE A 455 -23.55 -16.68 -48.23
C ILE A 455 -24.21 -15.68 -47.27
N ASN A 456 -25.53 -15.81 -46.99
CA ASN A 456 -26.29 -14.83 -46.22
C ASN A 456 -26.87 -15.43 -44.95
N TYR A 457 -26.48 -14.84 -43.81
CA TYR A 457 -27.03 -15.13 -42.49
C TYR A 457 -27.72 -13.89 -41.92
N LYS A 458 -28.78 -14.11 -41.15
CA LYS A 458 -29.51 -13.07 -40.42
C LYS A 458 -29.56 -13.41 -38.95
N LEU A 459 -29.35 -12.42 -38.10
CA LEU A 459 -29.54 -12.55 -36.66
C LEU A 459 -31.04 -12.76 -36.36
N CYS A 460 -31.42 -13.91 -35.79
CA CYS A 460 -32.79 -14.16 -35.30
C CYS A 460 -32.97 -13.57 -33.90
N SER A 461 -31.99 -13.79 -33.02
CA SER A 461 -32.11 -13.42 -31.61
C SER A 461 -30.74 -13.22 -30.98
N GLN A 462 -30.67 -12.37 -29.97
CA GLN A 462 -29.50 -12.16 -29.14
C GLN A 462 -29.92 -12.24 -27.67
N ALA A 463 -29.09 -12.84 -26.83
CA ALA A 463 -29.32 -12.98 -25.40
C ALA A 463 -28.01 -12.78 -24.63
N THR A 464 -28.07 -12.08 -23.51
CA THR A 464 -26.93 -11.90 -22.61
C THR A 464 -27.16 -12.71 -21.34
N ILE A 465 -26.24 -13.61 -21.01
CA ILE A 465 -26.26 -14.41 -19.79
C ILE A 465 -25.48 -13.67 -18.70
N PRO A 466 -26.13 -13.19 -17.61
CA PRO A 466 -25.45 -12.51 -16.53
C PRO A 466 -24.62 -13.51 -15.69
N LEU A 467 -23.31 -13.26 -15.61
CA LEU A 467 -22.38 -14.16 -14.91
C LEU A 467 -22.14 -13.77 -13.45
N LYS A 468 -22.76 -12.69 -12.96
CA LYS A 468 -22.67 -12.20 -11.58
C LYS A 468 -22.94 -13.28 -10.53
N LYS A 469 -23.77 -14.27 -10.86
CA LYS A 469 -24.07 -15.39 -9.95
C LYS A 469 -22.86 -16.28 -9.69
N LEU A 470 -21.92 -16.41 -10.63
CA LEU A 470 -20.69 -17.19 -10.46
C LEU A 470 -19.80 -16.65 -9.34
N LEU A 471 -19.84 -15.33 -9.08
CA LEU A 471 -19.10 -14.70 -7.99
C LEU A 471 -19.73 -14.94 -6.59
N SER A 472 -21.02 -15.28 -6.56
CA SER A 472 -21.79 -15.48 -5.33
C SER A 472 -21.91 -16.93 -4.88
N ILE A 473 -21.60 -17.88 -5.77
CA ILE A 473 -21.69 -19.32 -5.47
C ILE A 473 -20.46 -19.71 -4.66
N LYS A 474 -20.56 -19.54 -3.32
CA LYS A 474 -19.85 -20.46 -2.42
C LYS A 474 -20.51 -21.82 -2.61
N THR A 475 -19.73 -22.79 -3.10
CA THR A 475 -20.02 -24.23 -3.18
C THR A 475 -21.22 -24.65 -4.04
N GLN A 476 -20.98 -25.09 -5.29
CA GLN A 476 -21.75 -26.22 -5.83
C GLN A 476 -21.15 -27.51 -5.26
N THR A 477 -21.65 -27.90 -4.09
CA THR A 477 -21.68 -29.32 -3.73
C THR A 477 -22.61 -30.02 -4.70
N ASN A 478 -22.13 -31.09 -5.33
CA ASN A 478 -22.95 -32.09 -6.02
C ASN A 478 -24.22 -32.35 -5.21
N LEU A 479 -25.37 -31.98 -5.78
CA LEU A 479 -26.67 -32.46 -5.38
C LEU A 479 -27.21 -33.26 -6.56
N GLU A 480 -26.75 -34.52 -6.66
CA GLU A 480 -27.59 -35.57 -7.21
C GLU A 480 -28.82 -35.67 -6.30
N VAL A 481 -29.98 -35.30 -6.84
CA VAL A 481 -31.25 -35.81 -6.35
C VAL A 481 -31.84 -36.61 -7.49
N LYS A 482 -32.03 -37.90 -7.20
CA LYS A 482 -32.60 -38.95 -8.06
C LYS A 482 -33.87 -38.53 -8.79
#